data_AF-A0A965JM51-F1
#
_entry.id   AF-A0A965JM51-F1
#
_cell.length_a   1.000
_cell.length_b   1.000
_cell.length_c   1.000
_cell.angle_alpha   90.00
_cell.angle_beta   90.00
_cell.angle_gamma   90.00
#
_symmetry.space_group_name_H-M   'P 1'
#
loop_
_entity.id
_entity.type
_entity.pdbx_description
1 polymer ?
#
loop_
_entity_poly.entity_id
_entity_poly.type
_entity_poly.pdbx_seq_one_letter_code
_entity_poly.pdbx_strand_id
1 'polypeptide(L)'
;VQSQLRQPGQPLYKVADTEQPLIVVKCDETPSGGLPLATVSYRGRSCHVPAQGSGHSAQVLQMLSLLATLSKVPGAIANSPAVLIK
;
A
#
# COMPACT_ATOMS: atom_id res chain seq x y z
N VAL A 1 38.65 31.44 -6.67
CA VAL A 1 39.41 30.22 -6.35
C VAL A 1 39.16 29.88 -4.89
N GLN A 2 38.56 28.71 -4.59
CA GLN A 2 38.51 28.01 -3.27
C GLN A 2 37.80 28.76 -2.11
N SER A 3 37.07 28.21 -1.13
CA SER A 3 36.56 26.87 -0.72
C SER A 3 35.66 27.14 0.52
N GLN A 4 34.83 26.14 0.92
CA GLN A 4 34.23 25.94 2.28
C GLN A 4 33.00 26.81 2.66
N LEU A 5 31.98 26.40 3.43
CA LEU A 5 31.49 25.13 4.02
C LEU A 5 30.09 25.46 4.61
N ARG A 6 29.14 24.50 4.60
CA ARG A 6 27.83 24.46 5.33
C ARG A 6 26.84 25.62 5.13
N GLN A 7 25.69 25.32 4.53
CA GLN A 7 24.50 26.19 4.58
C GLN A 7 23.51 25.69 5.64
N PRO A 8 23.29 26.41 6.75
CA PRO A 8 22.17 26.18 7.66
C PRO A 8 20.95 26.97 7.17
N GLY A 9 19.93 26.27 6.68
CA GLY A 9 18.71 26.94 6.19
C GLY A 9 17.78 26.10 5.33
N GLN A 10 17.91 24.76 5.34
CA GLN A 10 16.91 23.93 4.67
C GLN A 10 15.69 23.83 5.58
N PRO A 11 14.48 24.23 5.12
CA PRO A 11 13.27 23.98 5.89
C PRO A 11 13.15 22.47 6.08
N LEU A 12 12.98 22.05 7.33
CA LEU A 12 12.65 20.68 7.67
C LEU A 12 11.33 20.36 6.97
N TYR A 13 11.38 19.65 5.84
CA TYR A 13 10.19 19.16 5.16
C TYR A 13 9.50 18.22 6.15
N LYS A 14 8.54 18.75 6.90
CA LYS A 14 7.58 17.93 7.65
C LYS A 14 6.76 17.23 6.58
N VAL A 15 7.15 16.01 6.25
CA VAL A 15 6.22 15.04 5.68
C VAL A 15 5.09 14.97 6.69
N ALA A 16 3.96 15.62 6.41
CA ALA A 16 2.73 15.27 7.08
C ALA A 16 2.33 13.92 6.50
N ASP A 17 3.05 12.88 6.93
CA ASP A 17 2.78 11.50 6.58
C ASP A 17 1.44 11.18 7.22
N THR A 18 0.39 11.41 6.44
CA THR A 18 -0.96 11.02 6.84
C THR A 18 -0.90 9.50 6.73
N GLU A 19 -0.64 8.82 7.85
CA GLU A 19 -0.46 7.36 7.92
C GLU A 19 -1.73 6.67 7.44
N GLN A 20 -1.88 6.54 6.12
CA GLN A 20 -3.02 5.89 5.52
C GLN A 20 -2.81 4.38 5.63
N PRO A 21 -3.81 3.64 6.14
CA PRO A 21 -3.69 2.20 6.28
C PRO A 21 -3.44 1.52 4.93
N LEU A 22 -2.57 0.51 4.94
CA LEU A 22 -2.27 -0.30 3.77
C LEU A 22 -3.50 -1.05 3.25
N ILE A 23 -4.32 -1.55 4.17
CA ILE A 23 -5.58 -2.24 3.86
C ILE A 23 -6.65 -1.77 4.85
N VAL A 24 -7.83 -1.41 4.33
CA VAL A 24 -9.04 -1.09 5.11
C VAL A 24 -10.06 -2.19 4.86
N VAL A 25 -10.57 -2.79 5.94
CA VAL A 25 -11.62 -3.81 5.88
C VAL A 25 -12.77 -3.40 6.78
N LYS A 26 -13.99 -3.50 6.26
CA LYS A 26 -15.23 -3.24 6.97
C LYS A 26 -16.07 -4.50 7.01
N CYS A 27 -16.57 -4.88 8.18
CA CYS A 27 -17.39 -6.07 8.36
C CYS A 27 -18.77 -5.68 8.89
N ASP A 28 -19.80 -6.39 8.42
CA ASP A 28 -21.21 -6.17 8.76
C ASP A 28 -21.74 -4.75 8.46
N GLU A 29 -20.99 -3.98 7.69
CA GLU A 29 -21.44 -2.72 7.11
C GLU A 29 -21.89 -2.95 5.68
N THR A 30 -22.92 -2.24 5.23
CA THR A 30 -23.27 -2.20 3.80
C THR A 30 -22.22 -1.38 3.05
N PRO A 31 -21.67 -1.88 1.93
CA PRO A 31 -20.68 -1.15 1.16
C PRO A 31 -21.25 0.19 0.68
N SER A 32 -20.60 1.27 1.08
CA SER A 32 -20.93 2.64 0.70
C SER A 32 -19.92 3.18 -0.31
N GLY A 33 -20.38 4.05 -1.22
CA GLY A 33 -19.50 4.70 -2.19
C GLY A 33 -19.15 3.89 -3.44
N GLY A 34 -19.93 2.85 -3.78
CA GLY A 34 -19.81 2.09 -5.03
C GLY A 34 -19.57 0.60 -4.82
N LEU A 35 -19.16 -0.10 -5.88
CA LEU A 35 -18.84 -1.53 -5.83
C LEU A 35 -17.56 -1.74 -5.00
N PRO A 36 -17.56 -2.58 -3.95
CA PRO A 36 -16.37 -2.81 -3.12
C PRO A 36 -15.23 -3.42 -3.95
N LEU A 37 -13.98 -3.13 -3.55
CA LEU A 37 -12.79 -3.65 -4.24
C LEU A 37 -12.63 -5.16 -4.07
N ALA A 38 -13.08 -5.68 -2.92
CA ALA A 38 -13.11 -7.10 -2.61
C ALA A 38 -14.14 -7.38 -1.53
N THR A 39 -14.74 -8.57 -1.54
CA THR A 39 -15.68 -9.05 -0.53
C THR A 39 -15.32 -10.48 -0.14
N VAL A 40 -15.30 -10.77 1.16
CA VAL A 40 -14.96 -12.08 1.71
C VAL A 40 -15.85 -12.40 2.91
N SER A 41 -16.27 -13.67 3.03
CA SER A 41 -16.88 -14.16 4.26
C SER A 41 -15.80 -14.63 5.21
N TYR A 42 -15.72 -14.02 6.40
CA TYR A 42 -14.75 -14.38 7.44
C TYR A 42 -15.46 -14.64 8.76
N ARG A 43 -15.34 -15.86 9.29
CA ARG A 43 -16.00 -16.30 10.54
C ARG A 43 -17.51 -16.02 10.59
N GLY A 44 -18.19 -16.26 9.48
CA GLY A 44 -19.64 -16.03 9.35
C GLY A 44 -20.03 -14.56 9.18
N ARG A 45 -19.08 -13.62 9.17
CA ARG A 45 -19.31 -12.19 8.92
C ARG A 45 -18.97 -11.86 7.47
N SER A 46 -19.75 -10.97 6.86
CA SER A 46 -19.45 -10.47 5.52
C SER A 46 -18.54 -9.25 5.65
N CYS A 47 -17.31 -9.37 5.17
CA CYS A 47 -16.31 -8.32 5.20
C CYS A 47 -16.00 -7.85 3.78
N HIS A 48 -15.75 -6.56 3.62
CA HIS A 48 -15.43 -5.97 2.32
C HIS A 48 -14.39 -4.87 2.45
N VAL A 49 -13.67 -4.63 1.36
CA VAL A 49 -12.76 -3.48 1.20
C VAL A 49 -13.53 -2.39 0.45
N PRO A 50 -13.74 -1.21 1.04
CA PRO A 50 -14.52 -0.15 0.39
C PRO A 50 -13.81 0.38 -0.86
N ALA A 51 -14.55 0.92 -1.82
CA ALA A 51 -13.93 1.56 -3.00
C ALA A 51 -13.40 2.96 -2.70
N GLN A 52 -14.14 3.72 -1.89
CA GLN A 52 -13.76 5.05 -1.45
C GLN A 52 -13.24 5.02 -0.01
N GLY A 53 -12.27 5.89 0.31
CA GLY A 53 -11.67 5.93 1.64
C GLY A 53 -10.90 4.66 2.02
N SER A 54 -10.37 3.94 1.03
CA SER A 54 -9.68 2.66 1.21
C SER A 54 -8.18 2.78 1.45
N GLY A 55 -7.66 4.00 1.66
CA GLY A 55 -6.23 4.26 1.80
C GLY A 55 -5.46 3.69 0.61
N HIS A 56 -4.48 2.82 0.88
CA HIS A 56 -3.67 2.17 -0.16
C HIS A 56 -4.19 0.78 -0.59
N SER A 57 -5.39 0.37 -0.16
CA SER A 57 -5.90 -1.00 -0.36
C SER A 57 -5.89 -1.44 -1.83
N ALA A 58 -6.30 -0.57 -2.76
CA ALA A 58 -6.32 -0.89 -4.19
C ALA A 58 -4.92 -1.24 -4.73
N GLN A 59 -3.93 -0.43 -4.38
CA GLN A 59 -2.54 -0.61 -4.81
C GLN A 59 -1.93 -1.87 -4.18
N VAL A 60 -2.23 -2.14 -2.91
CA VAL A 60 -1.78 -3.36 -2.22
C VAL A 60 -2.39 -4.61 -2.86
N LEU A 61 -3.70 -4.62 -3.13
CA LEU A 61 -4.36 -5.74 -3.80
C LEU A 61 -3.81 -5.99 -5.20
N GLN A 62 -3.50 -4.93 -5.94
CA GLN A 62 -2.85 -5.04 -7.25
C GLN A 62 -1.44 -5.64 -7.15
N MET A 63 -0.64 -5.20 -6.17
CA MET A 63 0.69 -5.76 -5.92
C MET A 63 0.62 -7.23 -5.50
N LEU A 64 -0.31 -7.59 -4.62
CA LEU A 64 -0.52 -8.99 -4.21
C LEU A 64 -0.94 -9.87 -5.38
N SER A 65 -1.80 -9.37 -6.27
CA SER A 65 -2.20 -10.06 -7.50
C SER A 65 -1.00 -10.31 -8.42
N LEU A 66 -0.13 -9.30 -8.59
CA LEU A 66 1.10 -9.44 -9.35
C LEU A 66 2.03 -10.48 -8.73
N LEU A 67 2.27 -10.41 -7.42
CA LEU A 67 3.12 -11.38 -6.70
C LEU A 67 2.56 -12.81 -6.78
N ALA A 68 1.25 -12.98 -6.63
CA ALA A 68 0.58 -14.26 -6.80
C ALA A 68 0.75 -14.81 -8.23
N THR A 69 0.69 -13.93 -9.24
CA THR A 69 0.91 -14.31 -10.64
C THR A 69 2.35 -14.72 -10.89
N LEU A 70 3.32 -13.94 -10.40
CA LEU A 70 4.74 -14.23 -10.53
C LEU A 70 5.13 -15.50 -9.76
N SER A 71 4.46 -15.81 -8.64
CA SER A 71 4.71 -17.04 -7.88
C SER A 71 4.38 -18.33 -8.64
N LYS A 72 3.50 -18.26 -9.65
CA LYS A 72 3.12 -19.41 -10.48
C LYS A 72 4.04 -19.64 -11.67
N VAL A 73 4.95 -18.73 -11.97
CA VAL A 73 5.90 -18.86 -13.07
C VAL A 73 7.26 -19.29 -12.50
N PRO A 74 7.71 -20.53 -12.74
CA PRO A 74 9.01 -20.99 -12.29
C PRO A 74 10.11 -20.06 -12.81
N GLY A 75 10.89 -19.45 -11.90
CA GLY A 75 11.99 -18.54 -12.24
C GLY A 75 11.63 -17.04 -12.35
N ALA A 76 10.35 -16.65 -12.15
CA ALA A 76 9.94 -15.25 -12.28
C ALA A 76 10.13 -14.38 -11.02
N ILE A 77 10.36 -14.99 -9.86
CA ILE A 77 10.71 -14.27 -8.63
C ILE A 77 12.21 -14.40 -8.41
N ALA A 78 12.96 -13.32 -8.66
CA ALA A 78 14.32 -13.23 -8.15
C ALA A 78 14.26 -13.37 -6.62
N ASN A 79 15.16 -14.15 -6.02
CA ASN A 79 15.16 -14.56 -4.59
C ASN A 79 15.05 -13.42 -3.55
N SER A 80 15.07 -12.15 -3.95
CA SER A 80 14.76 -11.02 -3.08
C SER A 80 14.44 -9.78 -3.91
N PRO A 81 13.35 -9.03 -3.63
CA PRO A 81 13.28 -7.64 -4.05
C PRO A 81 14.33 -6.88 -3.22
N ALA A 82 15.50 -6.63 -3.83
CA ALA A 82 16.57 -5.88 -3.20
C ALA A 82 16.12 -4.42 -3.05
N VAL A 83 15.53 -4.09 -1.90
CA VAL A 83 15.31 -2.70 -1.50
C VAL A 83 16.67 -2.12 -1.14
N LEU A 84 17.24 -1.32 -2.06
CA LEU A 84 18.37 -0.45 -1.77
C LEU A 84 17.85 0.70 -0.89
N ILE A 85 18.09 0.62 0.41
CA ILE A 85 18.02 1.78 1.31
C ILE A 85 19.31 2.57 1.09
N LYS A 86 19.17 3.87 0.79
CA LYS A 86 20.29 4.81 0.70
C LYS A 86 20.22 5.80 1.85
#